data_AF-A0A959QMG9-F1
#
_entry.id   AF-A0A959QMG9-F1
#
_cell.length_a   1.000
_cell.length_b   1.000
_cell.length_c   1.000
_cell.angle_alpha   90.00
_cell.angle_beta   90.00
_cell.angle_gamma   90.00
#
_symmetry.space_group_name_H-M   'P 1'
#
loop_
_entity.id
_entity.type
_entity.pdbx_description
1 polymer ?
#
loop_
_entity_poly.entity_id
_entity_poly.type
_entity_poly.pdbx_seq_one_letter_code
_entity_poly.pdbx_strand_id
1 'polypeptide(L)'
;MKTILTILGIANGGFMLLDGIYVILKGKYIGPEKPGPWSIIFNKFEINVFKLGPLFISLGILWLLWLYGLTTCQPWAFSLGITVSILTLW
;
A
#
# COMPACT_ATOMS: atom_id res chain seq x y z
N MET A 1 -13.01 -17.57 -3.03
CA MET A 1 -11.92 -16.85 -2.34
C MET A 1 -11.00 -16.08 -3.30
N LYS A 2 -10.42 -16.71 -4.33
CA LYS A 2 -9.48 -16.04 -5.27
C LYS A 2 -10.02 -14.75 -5.88
N THR A 3 -11.28 -14.73 -6.35
CA THR A 3 -11.92 -13.54 -6.91
C THR A 3 -12.02 -12.38 -5.92
N ILE A 4 -12.41 -12.67 -4.66
CA ILE A 4 -12.51 -11.64 -3.60
C ILE A 4 -11.13 -11.04 -3.35
N LEU A 5 -10.11 -11.90 -3.21
CA LEU A 5 -8.73 -11.46 -3.01
C LEU A 5 -8.21 -10.62 -4.19
N THR A 6 -8.56 -10.99 -5.42
CA THR A 6 -8.23 -10.18 -6.61
C THR A 6 -8.89 -8.81 -6.56
N ILE A 7 -10.18 -8.73 -6.23
CA ILE A 7 -10.90 -7.45 -6.11
C ILE A 7 -10.26 -6.59 -5.02
N LEU A 8 -9.99 -7.16 -3.85
CA LEU A 8 -9.35 -6.46 -2.73
C LEU A 8 -7.95 -5.96 -3.10
N GLY A 9 -7.15 -6.78 -3.78
CA GLY A 9 -5.82 -6.37 -4.21
C GLY A 9 -5.84 -5.25 -5.25
N ILE A 10 -6.81 -5.28 -6.19
CA ILE A 10 -6.96 -4.21 -7.18
C ILE A 10 -7.39 -2.91 -6.48
N ALA A 11 -8.38 -3.00 -5.58
CA ALA A 11 -8.87 -1.85 -4.85
C ALA A 11 -7.77 -1.22 -3.99
N ASN A 12 -7.05 -2.03 -3.19
CA ASN A 12 -6.02 -1.53 -2.28
C ASN A 12 -4.77 -1.05 -3.03
N GLY A 13 -4.29 -1.82 -4.01
CA GLY A 13 -3.15 -1.42 -4.83
C GLY A 13 -3.42 -0.19 -5.68
N GLY A 14 -4.59 -0.11 -6.30
CA GLY A 14 -5.04 1.06 -7.06
C GLY A 14 -5.18 2.29 -6.18
N PHE A 15 -5.77 2.16 -4.99
CA PHE A 15 -5.87 3.24 -4.03
C PHE A 15 -4.48 3.77 -3.61
N MET A 16 -3.55 2.88 -3.25
CA MET A 16 -2.18 3.25 -2.87
C MET A 16 -1.42 3.98 -3.98
N LEU A 17 -1.60 3.58 -5.24
CA LEU A 17 -1.01 4.27 -6.39
C LEU A 17 -1.58 5.69 -6.54
N LEU A 18 -2.90 5.81 -6.53
CA LEU A 18 -3.59 7.10 -6.66
C LEU A 18 -3.24 8.04 -5.51
N ASP A 19 -3.23 7.52 -4.28
CA ASP A 19 -2.88 8.28 -3.10
C ASP A 19 -1.40 8.73 -3.13
N GLY A 20 -0.48 7.84 -3.49
CA GLY A 20 0.92 8.19 -3.62
C GLY A 20 1.19 9.29 -4.66
N ILE A 21 0.49 9.26 -5.80
CA ILE A 21 0.53 10.33 -6.80
C ILE A 21 -0.07 11.62 -6.22
N TYR A 22 -1.20 11.53 -5.51
CA TYR A 22 -1.85 12.68 -4.89
C TYR A 22 -0.95 13.35 -3.85
N VAL A 23 -0.24 12.58 -3.02
CA VAL A 23 0.76 13.09 -2.06
C VAL A 23 1.85 13.88 -2.76
N ILE A 24 2.38 13.38 -3.88
CA ILE A 24 3.43 14.08 -4.63
C ILE A 24 2.91 15.41 -5.17
N LEU A 25 1.67 15.45 -5.65
CA LEU A 25 1.08 16.64 -6.27
C LEU A 25 0.53 17.67 -5.27
N LYS A 26 0.04 17.22 -4.11
CA LYS A 26 -0.69 18.05 -3.14
C LYS A 26 0.00 18.15 -1.77
N GLY A 27 1.02 17.34 -1.51
CA GLY A 27 1.75 17.33 -0.25
C GLY A 27 1.00 16.73 0.94
N LYS A 28 -0.12 16.04 0.69
CA LYS A 28 -0.98 15.40 1.71
C LYS A 28 -1.60 14.14 1.12
N TYR A 29 -1.77 13.09 1.93
CA TYR A 29 -2.45 11.85 1.51
C TYR A 29 -3.97 11.95 1.64
N ILE A 30 -4.68 11.08 0.91
CA ILE A 30 -6.12 10.94 0.86
C ILE A 30 -6.55 10.12 2.08
N GLY A 31 -6.96 10.79 3.14
CA GLY A 31 -7.39 10.09 4.35
C GLY A 31 -7.68 10.98 5.55
N PRO A 32 -7.94 10.35 6.72
CA PRO A 32 -8.22 11.06 7.96
C PRO A 32 -7.02 11.88 8.41
N GLU A 33 -7.25 12.92 9.22
CA GLU A 33 -6.16 13.76 9.76
C GLU A 33 -5.15 13.00 10.61
N LYS A 34 -5.59 11.92 11.26
CA LYS A 34 -4.72 11.00 12.00
C LYS A 34 -4.35 9.83 11.09
N PRO A 35 -3.08 9.73 10.66
CA PRO A 35 -2.62 8.58 9.89
C PRO A 35 -2.61 7.31 10.75
N GLY A 36 -2.63 6.16 10.10
CA GLY A 36 -2.74 4.85 10.74
C GLY A 36 -1.51 4.44 11.56
N PRO A 37 -1.49 3.18 12.04
CA PRO A 37 -0.53 2.69 13.03
C PRO A 37 0.94 2.94 12.69
N TRP A 38 1.32 2.81 11.40
CA TRP A 38 2.71 3.03 10.96
C TRP A 38 3.20 4.46 11.21
N SER A 39 2.30 5.44 11.26
CA SER A 39 2.68 6.82 11.54
C SER A 39 3.38 7.01 12.88
N ILE A 40 3.04 6.21 13.90
CA ILE A 40 3.67 6.27 15.23
C ILE A 40 5.16 5.95 15.10
N ILE A 41 5.50 4.94 14.31
CA ILE A 41 6.88 4.50 14.10
C ILE A 41 7.62 5.54 13.26
N PHE A 42 7.03 6.01 12.16
CA PHE A 42 7.67 6.99 11.28
C PHE A 42 7.91 8.34 11.99
N ASN A 43 6.95 8.80 12.78
CA ASN A 43 7.09 10.01 13.58
C ASN A 43 8.21 9.88 14.63
N LYS A 44 8.44 8.69 15.19
CA LYS A 44 9.56 8.43 16.12
C LYS A 44 10.93 8.63 15.45
N PHE A 45 11.01 8.44 14.14
CA PHE A 45 12.20 8.68 13.33
C PHE A 45 12.21 10.08 12.67
N GLU A 46 11.33 10.99 13.09
CA GLU A 46 11.19 12.34 12.54
C GLU A 46 10.87 12.36 11.02
N ILE A 47 10.32 11.27 10.49
CA ILE A 47 9.93 11.17 9.08
C ILE A 47 8.56 11.82 8.90
N ASN A 48 8.47 12.77 7.97
CA ASN A 48 7.21 13.42 7.64
C ASN A 48 6.30 12.48 6.85
N VAL A 49 5.30 11.90 7.53
CA VAL A 49 4.31 10.98 6.98
C VAL A 49 3.50 11.57 5.81
N PHE A 50 3.34 12.90 5.74
CA PHE A 50 2.62 13.56 4.65
C PHE A 50 3.43 13.65 3.35
N LYS A 51 4.71 13.23 3.36
CA LYS A 51 5.58 13.22 2.17
C LYS A 51 5.90 11.81 1.67
N LEU A 52 5.17 10.79 2.13
CA LEU A 52 5.43 9.38 1.81
C LEU A 52 4.86 8.91 0.45
N GLY A 53 4.59 9.83 -0.49
CA GLY A 53 4.03 9.50 -1.80
C GLY A 53 4.79 8.39 -2.56
N PRO A 54 6.13 8.46 -2.68
CA PRO A 54 6.92 7.40 -3.29
C PRO A 54 6.79 6.03 -2.59
N LEU A 55 6.59 6.01 -1.27
CA LEU A 55 6.37 4.79 -0.51
C LEU A 55 5.02 4.16 -0.87
N PHE A 56 3.95 4.96 -0.93
CA PHE A 56 2.62 4.47 -1.34
C PHE A 56 2.59 3.99 -2.78
N ILE A 57 3.29 4.66 -3.70
CA ILE A 57 3.45 4.16 -5.08
C ILE A 57 4.13 2.79 -5.08
N SER A 58 5.21 2.64 -4.31
CA SER A 58 5.94 1.36 -4.22
C SER A 58 5.06 0.24 -3.65
N LEU A 59 4.29 0.53 -2.59
CA LEU A 59 3.34 -0.42 -2.02
C LEU A 59 2.21 -0.77 -3.01
N GLY A 60 1.73 0.20 -3.78
CA GLY A 60 0.74 -0.02 -4.84
C GLY A 60 1.27 -0.95 -5.94
N ILE A 61 2.51 -0.76 -6.39
CA ILE A 61 3.18 -1.65 -7.36
C ILE A 61 3.33 -3.06 -6.77
N LEU A 62 3.71 -3.19 -5.50
CA LEU A 62 3.81 -4.49 -4.82
C LEU A 62 2.46 -5.21 -4.73
N TRP A 63 1.35 -4.50 -4.53
CA TRP A 63 0.00 -5.08 -4.61
C TRP A 63 -0.31 -5.61 -6.01
N LEU A 64 0.05 -4.88 -7.07
CA LEU A 64 -0.15 -5.34 -8.45
C LEU A 64 0.74 -6.56 -8.78
N LEU A 65 1.98 -6.57 -8.28
CA LEU A 65 2.88 -7.72 -8.40
C LEU A 65 2.32 -8.92 -7.64
N TRP A 66 1.78 -8.71 -6.44
CA TRP A 66 1.10 -9.76 -5.69
C TRP A 66 -0.12 -10.32 -6.43
N LEU A 67 -0.95 -9.47 -7.06
CA LEU A 67 -2.06 -9.92 -7.90
C LEU A 67 -1.60 -10.80 -9.05
N TYR A 68 -0.50 -10.42 -9.72
CA TYR A 68 0.11 -11.26 -10.74
C TYR A 68 0.52 -12.63 -10.17
N GLY A 69 1.19 -12.65 -9.02
CA GLY A 69 1.57 -13.91 -8.35
C GLY A 69 0.37 -14.76 -7.94
N LEU A 70 -0.67 -14.14 -7.37
CA LEU A 70 -1.90 -14.82 -6.96
C LEU A 70 -2.63 -15.43 -8.16
N THR A 71 -2.75 -14.68 -9.26
CA THR A 71 -3.48 -15.12 -10.46
C THR A 71 -2.73 -16.24 -11.18
N THR A 72 -1.41 -16.17 -11.24
CA THR A 72 -0.53 -17.18 -11.87
C THR A 72 -0.07 -18.30 -10.93
N CYS A 73 -0.59 -18.35 -9.70
CA CYS A 73 -0.30 -19.40 -8.71
C CYS A 73 1.19 -19.52 -8.34
N GLN A 74 1.91 -18.39 -8.27
CA GLN A 74 3.33 -18.37 -7.90
C GLN A 74 3.52 -18.69 -6.42
N PRO A 75 4.61 -19.41 -6.06
CA PRO A 75 4.85 -19.86 -4.67
C PRO A 75 5.08 -18.68 -3.71
N TRP A 76 5.61 -17.55 -4.19
CA TRP A 76 5.86 -16.37 -3.38
C TRP A 76 4.61 -15.52 -3.12
N ALA A 77 3.49 -15.79 -3.79
CA ALA A 77 2.27 -14.99 -3.68
C ALA A 77 1.73 -14.97 -2.25
N PHE A 78 1.83 -16.08 -1.52
CA PHE A 78 1.36 -16.13 -0.13
C PHE A 78 2.21 -15.24 0.78
N SER A 79 3.53 -15.43 0.78
CA SER A 79 4.46 -14.65 1.61
C SER A 79 4.39 -13.17 1.27
N LEU A 80 4.41 -12.81 -0.02
CA LEU A 80 4.33 -11.41 -0.44
C LEU A 80 2.99 -10.78 -0.04
N GLY A 81 1.88 -11.54 -0.13
CA GLY A 81 0.55 -11.05 0.27
C GLY A 81 0.47 -10.69 1.74
N ILE A 82 1.02 -11.53 2.61
CA ILE A 82 1.11 -11.24 4.05
C ILE A 82 1.97 -10.00 4.28
N THR A 83 3.17 -9.97 3.70
CA THR A 83 4.10 -8.85 3.86
C THR A 83 3.46 -7.54 3.43
N VAL A 84 2.87 -7.48 2.23
CA VAL A 84 2.28 -6.26 1.71
C VAL A 84 1.06 -5.84 2.53
N SER A 85 0.24 -6.79 2.99
CA SER A 85 -0.92 -6.50 3.85
C SER A 85 -0.51 -5.81 5.15
N ILE A 86 0.54 -6.30 5.81
CA ILE A 86 1.08 -5.71 7.04
C ILE A 86 1.67 -4.32 6.77
N LEU A 87 2.46 -4.18 5.69
CA LEU A 87 3.07 -2.91 5.30
C LEU A 87 2.05 -1.85 4.88
N THR A 88 0.82 -2.25 4.51
CA THR A 88 -0.26 -1.33 4.13
C THR A 88 -1.24 -0.95 5.25
N LEU A 89 -0.89 -1.19 6.52
CA LEU A 89 -1.69 -0.72 7.67
C LEU A 89 -1.50 0.79 7.95
N TRP A 90 -1.87 1.63 6.98
CA TRP A 90 -1.75 3.10 7.01
C TRP A 90 -3.08 3.81 7.30
#